data_AF-A0A1X7V178-F1
#
_entry.id   AF-A0A1X7V178-F1
#
_cell.length_a   1.000
_cell.length_b   1.000
_cell.length_c   1.000
_cell.angle_alpha   90.00
_cell.angle_beta   90.00
_cell.angle_gamma   90.00
#
_symmetry.space_group_name_H-M   'P 1'
#
loop_
_entity.id
_entity.type
_entity.pdbx_description
1 polymer ?
#
loop_
_entity_poly.entity_id
_entity_poly.type
_entity_poly.pdbx_seq_one_letter_code
_entity_poly.pdbx_strand_id
1 'polypeptide(L)'
;MEKKFFNPTIFKSHGLGRLSKELGTLIEVKDTQTALDAIKEIKEQGEGASPIDPTVSDGDQLGHYYQLMEIVCQKKLVKNEDDKYYSYSGADIPFDSKGVWPMRDDPSKEGTTGNCYTEARAFHTAYRNLLRELHATFGGEPERIASAVTIMESLLVHGKRVMRVPLTPESEETCGPVWDYEWEEKQN
;
A
#
# COMPACT_ATOMS: atom_id res chain seq x y z
N MET A 1 -12.93 -26.92 15.00
CA MET A 1 -13.28 -26.47 13.63
C MET A 1 -12.01 -25.84 13.07
N GLU A 2 -11.31 -26.54 12.16
CA GLU A 2 -9.99 -26.13 11.67
C GLU A 2 -10.05 -24.79 10.94
N LYS A 3 -9.30 -23.80 11.42
CA LYS A 3 -9.03 -22.57 10.66
C LYS A 3 -8.24 -22.97 9.43
N LYS A 4 -8.87 -22.93 8.25
CA LYS A 4 -8.16 -23.14 6.98
C LYS A 4 -7.14 -22.02 6.84
N PHE A 5 -5.86 -22.38 6.95
CA PHE A 5 -4.75 -21.46 6.75
C PHE A 5 -4.87 -20.81 5.37
N PHE A 6 -4.67 -19.49 5.35
CA PHE A 6 -4.55 -18.66 4.15
C PHE A 6 -3.72 -19.38 3.09
N ASN A 7 -4.29 -19.59 1.89
CA ASN A 7 -3.60 -20.25 0.79
C ASN A 7 -2.84 -19.19 -0.04
N PRO A 8 -1.50 -19.13 0.04
CA PRO A 8 -0.72 -18.06 -0.60
C PRO A 8 -0.65 -18.16 -2.12
N THR A 9 -1.21 -19.22 -2.74
CA THR A 9 -1.16 -19.43 -4.20
C THR A 9 -2.13 -18.56 -5.02
N ILE A 10 -2.95 -17.72 -4.38
CA ILE A 10 -3.86 -16.79 -5.09
C ILE A 10 -3.07 -15.63 -5.74
N PHE A 11 -1.91 -15.26 -5.19
CA PHE A 11 -1.00 -14.32 -5.82
C PHE A 11 0.00 -15.08 -6.70
N LYS A 12 -0.44 -15.48 -7.89
CA LYS A 12 0.51 -15.86 -8.95
C LYS A 12 1.41 -14.65 -9.22
N SER A 13 2.70 -14.76 -8.93
CA SER A 13 3.71 -13.81 -9.40
C SER A 13 3.69 -13.82 -10.93
N HIS A 14 2.98 -12.85 -11.52
CA HIS A 14 3.08 -12.61 -12.94
C HIS A 14 4.43 -11.95 -13.18
N GLY A 15 5.19 -12.48 -14.13
CA GLY A 15 6.58 -12.11 -14.37
C GLY A 15 6.79 -10.60 -14.58
N LEU A 16 8.03 -10.18 -14.37
CA LEU A 16 8.57 -8.81 -14.42
C LEU A 16 8.12 -7.94 -15.61
N GLY A 17 7.55 -8.51 -16.68
CA GLY A 17 7.03 -7.76 -17.83
C GLY A 17 5.66 -7.11 -17.63
N ARG A 18 4.86 -7.52 -16.64
CA ARG A 18 3.52 -6.92 -16.38
C ARG A 18 3.58 -5.68 -15.48
N LEU A 19 4.70 -5.50 -14.78
CA LEU A 19 4.90 -4.43 -13.80
C LEU A 19 4.93 -3.02 -14.44
N SER A 20 5.33 -2.89 -15.72
CA SER A 20 5.57 -1.54 -16.28
C SER A 20 4.32 -0.71 -16.51
N LYS A 21 3.15 -1.32 -16.76
CA LYS A 21 1.91 -0.57 -17.00
C LYS A 21 1.19 -0.22 -15.70
N GLU A 22 1.27 -1.06 -14.68
CA GLU A 22 0.61 -0.84 -13.37
C GLU A 22 1.39 0.14 -12.46
N LEU A 23 2.68 0.35 -12.72
CA LEU A 23 3.54 1.24 -11.91
C LEU A 23 3.62 2.67 -12.45
N GLY A 24 2.90 2.99 -13.53
CA GLY A 24 2.94 4.28 -14.21
C GLY A 24 4.18 4.50 -15.10
N THR A 25 4.26 5.69 -15.68
CA THR A 25 5.36 6.07 -16.60
C THR A 25 6.50 6.73 -15.84
N LEU A 26 7.74 6.22 -15.97
CA LEU A 26 8.92 6.88 -15.42
C LEU A 26 9.32 8.07 -16.29
N ILE A 27 9.23 9.27 -15.73
CA ILE A 27 9.55 10.53 -16.41
C ILE A 27 10.76 11.16 -15.75
N GLU A 28 11.86 11.29 -16.51
CA GLU A 28 13.05 11.98 -16.06
C GLU A 28 12.84 13.50 -16.17
N VAL A 29 12.85 14.21 -15.03
CA VAL A 29 12.60 15.66 -14.97
C VAL A 29 13.89 16.43 -15.26
N LYS A 30 13.94 17.11 -16.42
CA LYS A 30 15.09 17.91 -16.88
C LYS A 30 14.77 19.38 -17.09
N ASP A 31 13.50 19.71 -17.21
CA ASP A 31 12.98 21.04 -17.53
C ASP A 31 11.53 21.19 -17.05
N THR A 32 10.97 22.37 -17.25
CA THR A 32 9.58 22.68 -16.86
C THR A 32 8.57 21.76 -17.55
N GLN A 33 8.80 21.36 -18.80
CA GLN A 33 7.83 20.54 -19.54
C GLN A 33 7.79 19.13 -18.97
N THR A 34 8.94 18.50 -18.80
CA THR A 34 9.06 17.17 -18.17
C THR A 34 8.56 17.15 -16.73
N ALA A 35 8.67 18.26 -15.99
CA ALA A 35 8.05 18.40 -14.67
C ALA A 35 6.50 18.43 -14.74
N LEU A 36 5.93 19.15 -15.69
CA LEU A 36 4.47 19.17 -15.92
C LEU A 36 3.96 17.79 -16.33
N ASP A 37 4.72 17.07 -17.16
CA ASP A 37 4.37 15.71 -17.59
C ASP A 37 4.40 14.74 -16.39
N ALA A 38 5.38 14.85 -15.49
CA ALA A 38 5.44 14.06 -14.26
C ALA A 38 4.26 14.35 -13.32
N ILE A 39 3.87 15.62 -13.17
CA ILE A 39 2.69 16.01 -12.37
C ILE A 39 1.41 15.46 -13.00
N LYS A 40 1.31 15.51 -14.34
CA LYS A 40 0.16 14.94 -15.07
C LYS A 40 0.02 13.45 -14.78
N GLU A 41 1.11 12.68 -14.86
CA GLU A 41 1.11 11.24 -14.53
C GLU A 41 0.63 11.00 -13.09
N ILE A 42 1.13 11.75 -12.10
CA ILE A 42 0.71 11.62 -10.69
C ILE A 42 -0.80 11.86 -10.54
N LYS A 43 -1.30 12.92 -11.17
CA LYS A 43 -2.73 13.27 -11.12
C LYS A 43 -3.57 12.18 -11.76
N GLU A 44 -3.18 11.72 -12.95
CA GLU A 44 -3.95 10.73 -13.70
C GLU A 44 -4.00 9.40 -12.93
N GLN A 45 -2.87 8.91 -12.39
CA GLN A 45 -2.85 7.72 -11.53
C GLN A 45 -3.76 7.86 -10.31
N GLY A 46 -3.84 9.04 -9.71
CA GLY A 46 -4.73 9.30 -8.57
C GLY A 46 -6.21 9.34 -8.93
N GLU A 47 -6.56 10.13 -9.95
CA GLU A 47 -7.93 10.61 -10.20
C GLU A 47 -8.50 10.20 -11.57
N GLY A 48 -7.75 9.47 -12.40
CA GLY A 48 -8.09 9.18 -13.80
C GLY A 48 -7.70 10.28 -14.78
N ALA A 49 -7.82 10.00 -16.07
CA ALA A 49 -7.47 10.90 -17.16
C ALA A 49 -8.28 12.22 -17.16
N SER A 50 -9.55 12.18 -16.73
CA SER A 50 -10.38 13.38 -16.62
C SER A 50 -11.58 13.19 -15.68
N PRO A 51 -12.34 14.25 -15.33
CA PRO A 51 -13.56 14.11 -14.52
C PRO A 51 -14.64 13.19 -15.12
N ILE A 52 -14.57 12.92 -16.43
CA ILE A 52 -15.48 12.01 -17.15
C ILE A 52 -14.78 10.76 -17.65
N ASP A 53 -13.49 10.60 -17.36
CA ASP A 53 -12.70 9.44 -17.73
C ASP A 53 -11.90 8.94 -16.52
N PRO A 54 -12.41 7.92 -15.81
CA PRO A 54 -11.78 7.36 -14.62
C PRO A 54 -10.55 6.51 -14.94
N THR A 55 -10.23 6.33 -16.23
CA THR A 55 -9.19 5.40 -16.66
C THR A 55 -7.82 6.06 -16.76
N VAL A 56 -6.79 5.22 -16.73
CA VAL A 56 -5.37 5.56 -16.93
C VAL A 56 -4.74 4.54 -17.87
N SER A 57 -3.51 4.80 -18.31
CA SER A 57 -2.75 3.90 -19.19
C SER A 57 -3.55 3.50 -20.44
N ASP A 58 -4.06 4.50 -21.16
CA ASP A 58 -4.85 4.34 -22.39
C ASP A 58 -6.17 3.55 -22.22
N GLY A 59 -6.76 3.55 -21.03
CA GLY A 59 -8.04 2.87 -20.77
C GLY A 59 -7.90 1.49 -20.13
N ASP A 60 -6.68 1.01 -19.90
CA ASP A 60 -6.43 -0.34 -19.38
C ASP A 60 -6.69 -0.45 -17.87
N GLN A 61 -6.60 0.67 -17.13
CA GLN A 61 -6.67 0.69 -15.67
C GLN A 61 -7.54 1.83 -15.18
N LEU A 62 -8.02 1.73 -13.94
CA LEU A 62 -8.72 2.82 -13.25
C LEU A 62 -7.74 3.60 -12.39
N GLY A 63 -7.93 4.92 -12.30
CA GLY A 63 -7.25 5.73 -11.29
C GLY A 63 -7.59 5.24 -9.87
N HIS A 64 -6.66 5.47 -8.94
CA HIS A 64 -6.71 4.93 -7.58
C HIS A 64 -8.02 5.25 -6.85
N TYR A 65 -8.55 6.47 -7.01
CA TYR A 65 -9.84 6.84 -6.41
C TYR A 65 -10.94 5.85 -6.77
N TYR A 66 -11.09 5.52 -8.05
CA TYR A 66 -12.13 4.62 -8.54
C TYR A 66 -11.88 3.16 -8.12
N GLN A 67 -10.62 2.72 -8.08
CA GLN A 67 -10.26 1.39 -7.59
C GLN A 67 -10.58 1.21 -6.09
N LEU A 68 -10.36 2.24 -5.28
CA LEU A 68 -10.72 2.21 -3.86
C LEU A 68 -12.24 2.27 -3.68
N MET A 69 -12.92 3.09 -4.48
CA MET A 69 -14.38 3.15 -4.46
C MET A 69 -15.05 1.85 -4.91
N GLU A 70 -14.45 1.11 -5.83
CA GLU A 70 -14.87 -0.24 -6.18
C GLU A 70 -14.93 -1.16 -4.95
N ILE A 71 -13.93 -1.08 -4.06
CA ILE A 71 -13.90 -1.84 -2.79
C ILE A 71 -15.01 -1.37 -1.85
N VAL A 72 -15.18 -0.04 -1.69
CA VAL A 72 -16.22 0.55 -0.83
C VAL A 72 -17.62 0.17 -1.29
N CYS A 73 -17.90 0.24 -2.59
CA CYS A 73 -19.18 -0.11 -3.18
C CYS A 73 -19.35 -1.63 -3.35
N GLN A 74 -18.29 -2.43 -3.16
CA GLN A 74 -18.24 -3.87 -3.42
C GLN A 74 -18.69 -4.26 -4.84
N LYS A 75 -18.52 -3.33 -5.80
CA LYS A 75 -19.01 -3.43 -7.17
C LYS A 75 -17.98 -2.85 -8.12
N LYS A 76 -17.76 -3.53 -9.24
CA LYS A 76 -16.94 -3.02 -10.34
C LYS A 76 -17.57 -1.78 -10.97
N LEU A 77 -16.72 -0.82 -11.34
CA LEU A 77 -17.12 0.36 -12.09
C LEU A 77 -17.40 -0.05 -13.54
N VAL A 78 -18.55 0.35 -14.06
CA VAL A 78 -18.94 0.13 -15.46
C VAL A 78 -19.30 1.44 -16.11
N LYS A 79 -18.98 1.54 -17.40
CA LYS A 79 -19.42 2.64 -18.24
C LYS A 79 -20.85 2.38 -18.67
N ASN A 80 -21.73 3.35 -18.48
CA ASN A 80 -23.11 3.22 -18.95
C ASN A 80 -23.13 3.35 -20.49
N GLU A 81 -23.95 2.56 -21.17
CA GLU A 81 -24.04 2.59 -22.64
C GLU A 81 -24.80 3.83 -23.14
N ASP A 82 -25.79 4.29 -22.37
CA ASP A 82 -26.69 5.38 -22.74
C ASP A 82 -26.11 6.77 -22.45
N ASP A 83 -25.33 6.89 -21.37
CA ASP A 83 -24.74 8.14 -20.94
C ASP A 83 -23.22 8.00 -20.77
N LYS A 84 -22.45 9.05 -21.07
CA LYS A 84 -20.98 9.09 -20.91
C LYS A 84 -20.51 8.99 -19.43
N TYR A 85 -21.36 8.52 -18.52
CA TYR A 85 -21.12 8.41 -17.10
C TYR A 85 -20.79 6.97 -16.68
N TYR A 86 -20.16 6.86 -15.52
CA TYR A 86 -19.79 5.59 -14.91
C TYR A 86 -20.65 5.31 -13.69
N SER A 87 -20.92 4.04 -13.42
CA SER A 87 -21.66 3.61 -12.23
C SER A 87 -21.03 2.38 -11.60
N TYR A 88 -21.11 2.25 -10.26
CA TYR A 88 -20.67 1.06 -9.54
C TYR A 88 -21.76 -0.02 -9.56
N SER A 89 -22.14 -0.45 -10.76
CA SER A 89 -23.21 -1.44 -10.99
C SER A 89 -22.71 -2.74 -11.63
N GLY A 90 -21.40 -2.88 -11.80
CA GLY A 90 -20.77 -4.06 -12.39
C GLY A 90 -20.76 -5.30 -11.49
N ALA A 91 -19.84 -6.21 -11.81
CA ALA A 91 -19.65 -7.44 -11.07
C ALA A 91 -19.33 -7.18 -9.57
N ASP A 92 -19.75 -8.09 -8.71
CA ASP A 92 -19.41 -8.05 -7.29
C ASP A 92 -17.90 -8.20 -7.07
N ILE A 93 -17.38 -7.44 -6.11
CA ILE A 93 -16.01 -7.61 -5.63
C ILE A 93 -16.06 -8.46 -4.36
N PRO A 94 -15.48 -9.67 -4.39
CA PRO A 94 -15.54 -10.56 -3.23
C PRO A 94 -14.73 -10.00 -2.07
N PHE A 95 -15.36 -9.89 -0.90
CA PHE A 95 -14.71 -9.46 0.34
C PHE A 95 -15.15 -10.36 1.49
N ASP A 96 -14.19 -11.05 2.11
CA ASP A 96 -14.41 -11.83 3.33
C ASP A 96 -13.91 -11.05 4.55
N SER A 97 -14.83 -10.38 5.23
CA SER A 97 -14.51 -9.61 6.44
C SER A 97 -13.96 -10.49 7.57
N LYS A 98 -14.29 -11.78 7.60
CA LYS A 98 -13.77 -12.72 8.62
C LYS A 98 -12.34 -13.15 8.34
N GLY A 99 -11.85 -12.92 7.12
CA GLY A 99 -10.47 -13.19 6.71
C GLY A 99 -9.51 -12.04 7.02
N VAL A 100 -10.01 -10.90 7.53
CA VAL A 100 -9.21 -9.73 7.89
C VAL A 100 -8.73 -9.86 9.34
N TRP A 101 -7.45 -9.57 9.58
CA TRP A 101 -6.92 -9.53 10.94
C TRP A 101 -7.58 -8.38 11.72
N PRO A 102 -8.04 -8.60 12.96
CA PRO A 102 -8.66 -7.56 13.79
C PRO A 102 -7.58 -6.64 14.37
N MET A 103 -6.84 -5.95 13.49
CA MET A 103 -5.79 -5.02 13.88
C MET A 103 -6.39 -3.88 14.68
N ARG A 104 -5.76 -3.55 15.81
CA ARG A 104 -6.10 -2.35 16.59
C ARG A 104 -6.10 -1.12 15.68
N ASP A 105 -7.11 -0.26 15.84
CA ASP A 105 -7.15 1.05 15.19
C ASP A 105 -5.99 1.95 15.67
N ASP A 106 -5.46 2.76 14.76
CA ASP A 106 -4.34 3.69 14.99
C ASP A 106 -3.18 3.08 15.83
N PRO A 107 -2.50 2.02 15.34
CA PRO A 107 -1.45 1.36 16.11
C PRO A 107 -0.31 2.32 16.47
N SER A 108 0.02 2.36 17.77
CA SER A 108 1.15 3.12 18.30
C SER A 108 2.03 2.25 19.18
N LYS A 109 3.22 2.74 19.54
CA LYS A 109 4.11 2.07 20.50
C LYS A 109 3.47 1.93 21.89
N GLU A 110 2.59 2.85 22.26
CA GLU A 110 1.92 2.85 23.56
C GLU A 110 1.00 1.63 23.72
N GLY A 111 1.10 0.99 24.89
CA GLY A 111 0.33 -0.21 25.20
C GLY A 111 0.77 -1.46 24.44
N THR A 112 1.88 -1.42 23.70
CA THR A 112 2.51 -2.64 23.16
C THR A 112 3.36 -3.32 24.23
N THR A 113 3.23 -4.63 24.38
CA THR A 113 4.02 -5.45 25.33
C THR A 113 4.41 -6.79 24.71
N GLY A 114 5.40 -7.47 25.29
CA GLY A 114 5.82 -8.81 24.85
C GLY A 114 6.11 -8.90 23.35
N ASN A 115 5.55 -9.91 22.68
CA ASN A 115 5.74 -10.11 21.24
C ASN A 115 5.21 -8.93 20.41
N CYS A 116 4.15 -8.27 20.86
CA CYS A 116 3.59 -7.11 20.18
C CYS A 116 4.62 -5.99 20.09
N TYR A 117 5.26 -5.67 21.22
CA TYR A 117 6.33 -4.68 21.29
C TYR A 117 7.50 -5.05 20.37
N THR A 118 7.95 -6.32 20.41
CA THR A 118 9.09 -6.77 19.61
C THR A 118 8.83 -6.64 18.11
N GLU A 119 7.69 -7.12 17.61
CA GLU A 119 7.37 -7.05 16.18
C GLU A 119 7.01 -5.63 15.72
N ALA A 120 6.30 -4.85 16.55
CA ALA A 120 6.02 -3.44 16.28
C ALA A 120 7.32 -2.62 16.19
N ARG A 121 8.27 -2.85 17.10
CA ARG A 121 9.58 -2.21 17.07
C ARG A 121 10.38 -2.59 15.82
N ALA A 122 10.33 -3.87 15.42
CA ALA A 122 11.00 -4.33 14.20
C ALA A 122 10.44 -3.65 12.94
N PHE A 123 9.11 -3.53 12.84
CA PHE A 123 8.46 -2.77 11.78
C PHE A 123 8.91 -1.30 11.78
N HIS A 124 8.81 -0.63 12.93
CA HIS A 124 9.20 0.76 13.09
C HIS A 124 10.66 1.01 12.70
N THR A 125 11.59 0.13 13.12
CA THR A 125 13.01 0.25 12.73
C THR A 125 13.19 0.12 11.23
N ALA A 126 12.52 -0.83 10.57
CA ALA A 126 12.56 -0.96 9.11
C ALA A 126 12.01 0.28 8.41
N TYR A 127 10.88 0.82 8.89
CA TYR A 127 10.28 2.04 8.36
C TYR A 127 11.21 3.25 8.48
N ARG A 128 11.83 3.45 9.65
CA ARG A 128 12.79 4.55 9.84
C ARG A 128 14.01 4.43 8.96
N ASN A 129 14.50 3.22 8.75
CA ASN A 129 15.61 2.99 7.83
C ASN A 129 15.21 3.30 6.38
N LEU A 130 14.00 2.92 5.96
CA LEU A 130 13.46 3.30 4.64
C LEU A 130 13.44 4.83 4.48
N LEU A 131 12.91 5.56 5.46
CA LEU A 131 12.88 7.03 5.40
C LEU A 131 14.27 7.65 5.33
N ARG A 132 15.26 7.10 6.04
CA ARG A 132 16.66 7.56 5.99
C ARG A 132 17.29 7.33 4.61
N GLU A 133 17.07 6.15 4.02
CA GLU A 133 17.56 5.85 2.67
C GLU A 133 16.90 6.75 1.61
N LEU A 134 15.58 6.98 1.70
CA LEU A 134 14.88 7.90 0.81
C LEU A 134 15.35 9.35 0.99
N HIS A 135 15.59 9.78 2.22
CA HIS A 135 16.13 11.11 2.51
C HIS A 135 17.50 11.32 1.86
N ALA A 136 18.42 10.36 1.99
CA ALA A 136 19.72 10.43 1.33
C ALA A 136 19.60 10.36 -0.20
N THR A 137 18.71 9.50 -0.71
CA THR A 137 18.42 9.39 -2.16
C THR A 137 18.01 10.73 -2.75
N PHE A 138 17.03 11.40 -2.14
CA PHE A 138 16.54 12.70 -2.59
C PHE A 138 17.45 13.88 -2.18
N GLY A 139 18.43 13.63 -1.31
CA GLY A 139 19.47 14.57 -0.90
C GLY A 139 20.70 14.60 -1.82
N GLY A 140 20.76 13.75 -2.84
CA GLY A 140 21.84 13.75 -3.84
C GLY A 140 22.62 12.45 -4.00
N GLU A 141 22.20 11.36 -3.32
CA GLU A 141 22.79 10.01 -3.44
C GLU A 141 21.81 9.05 -4.15
N PRO A 142 21.48 9.26 -5.45
CA PRO A 142 20.42 8.53 -6.15
C PRO A 142 20.61 7.00 -6.17
N GLU A 143 21.85 6.51 -6.07
CA GLU A 143 22.19 5.09 -5.97
C GLU A 143 21.57 4.39 -4.75
N ARG A 144 21.21 5.14 -3.70
CA ARG A 144 20.57 4.61 -2.50
C ARG A 144 19.13 4.15 -2.74
N ILE A 145 18.52 4.48 -3.88
CA ILE A 145 17.18 4.00 -4.22
C ILE A 145 17.08 2.46 -4.20
N ALA A 146 18.15 1.76 -4.59
CA ALA A 146 18.18 0.29 -4.56
C ALA A 146 18.13 -0.26 -3.12
N SER A 147 18.81 0.41 -2.19
CA SER A 147 18.75 0.12 -0.75
C SER A 147 17.35 0.38 -0.21
N ALA A 148 16.75 1.53 -0.55
CA ALA A 148 15.38 1.87 -0.15
C ALA A 148 14.36 0.82 -0.62
N VAL A 149 14.44 0.37 -1.88
CA VAL A 149 13.57 -0.70 -2.42
C VAL A 149 13.74 -2.01 -1.64
N THR A 150 14.97 -2.39 -1.29
CA THR A 150 15.23 -3.60 -0.50
C THR A 150 14.62 -3.51 0.90
N ILE A 151 14.68 -2.33 1.53
CA ILE A 151 14.05 -2.11 2.85
C ILE A 151 12.52 -2.11 2.73
N MET A 152 11.96 -1.58 1.63
CA MET A 152 10.51 -1.62 1.36
C MET A 152 9.99 -3.07 1.31
N GLU A 153 10.72 -4.00 0.71
CA GLU A 153 10.38 -5.43 0.73
C GLU A 153 10.40 -6.00 2.16
N SER A 154 11.39 -5.59 2.97
CA SER A 154 11.48 -5.97 4.38
C SER A 154 10.32 -5.40 5.20
N LEU A 155 9.87 -4.18 4.90
CA LEU A 155 8.73 -3.53 5.54
C LEU A 155 7.44 -4.33 5.35
N LEU A 156 7.22 -4.87 4.15
CA LEU A 156 6.10 -5.78 3.87
C LEU A 156 6.14 -7.05 4.73
N VAL A 157 7.34 -7.62 4.93
CA VAL A 157 7.53 -8.81 5.78
C VAL A 157 7.20 -8.48 7.23
N HIS A 158 7.74 -7.39 7.77
CA HIS A 158 7.46 -6.98 9.15
C HIS A 158 5.99 -6.59 9.35
N GLY A 159 5.37 -5.90 8.38
CA GLY A 159 3.96 -5.52 8.44
C GLY A 159 3.05 -6.75 8.53
N LYS A 160 3.30 -7.77 7.71
CA LYS A 160 2.57 -9.04 7.78
C LYS A 160 2.78 -9.80 9.08
N ARG A 161 3.95 -9.68 9.72
CA ARG A 161 4.24 -10.33 11.00
C ARG A 161 3.49 -9.65 12.13
N VAL A 162 3.62 -8.33 12.27
CA VAL A 162 3.01 -7.58 13.38
C VAL A 162 1.48 -7.72 13.39
N MET A 163 0.83 -7.70 12.21
CA MET A 163 -0.63 -7.90 12.09
C MET A 163 -1.14 -9.29 12.50
N ARG A 164 -0.25 -10.26 12.75
CA ARG A 164 -0.62 -11.61 13.22
C ARG A 164 -0.40 -11.81 14.72
N VAL A 165 0.20 -10.83 15.39
CA VAL A 165 0.52 -10.91 16.81
C VAL A 165 -0.67 -10.38 17.60
N PRO A 166 -1.21 -11.13 18.58
CA PRO A 166 -2.20 -10.61 19.50
C PRO A 166 -1.64 -9.43 20.30
N LEU A 167 -2.46 -8.40 20.53
CA LEU A 167 -2.05 -7.20 21.27
C LEU A 167 -1.61 -7.52 22.71
N THR A 168 -2.38 -8.36 23.39
CA THR A 168 -2.05 -9.03 24.65
C THR A 168 -2.44 -10.51 24.50
N PRO A 169 -1.97 -11.42 25.37
CA PRO A 169 -2.32 -12.85 25.27
C PRO A 169 -3.83 -13.13 25.27
N GLU A 170 -4.62 -12.26 25.89
CA GLU A 170 -6.08 -12.38 26.01
C GLU A 170 -6.86 -11.51 25.02
N SER A 171 -6.21 -10.62 24.27
CA SER A 171 -6.89 -9.70 23.36
C SER A 171 -7.41 -10.41 22.11
N GLU A 172 -8.62 -10.03 21.67
CA GLU A 172 -9.12 -10.40 20.34
C GLU A 172 -8.53 -9.51 19.22
N GLU A 173 -7.91 -8.38 19.58
CA GLU A 173 -7.21 -7.50 18.64
C GLU A 173 -5.77 -7.97 18.36
N THR A 174 -5.29 -7.70 17.16
CA THR A 174 -3.89 -7.86 16.78
C THR A 174 -3.14 -6.53 16.80
N CYS A 175 -1.83 -6.60 16.98
CA CYS A 175 -0.93 -5.47 16.80
C CYS A 175 -0.95 -4.98 15.36
N GLY A 176 -0.39 -3.79 15.11
CA GLY A 176 -0.29 -3.22 13.78
C GLY A 176 1.04 -2.53 13.51
N PRO A 177 1.27 -2.14 12.24
CA PRO A 177 2.39 -1.29 11.84
C PRO A 177 2.43 0.01 12.65
N VAL A 178 3.56 0.31 13.28
CA VAL A 178 3.74 1.53 14.07
C VAL A 178 4.59 2.54 13.29
N TRP A 179 4.05 3.76 13.16
CA TRP A 179 4.64 4.84 12.36
C TRP A 179 5.19 6.00 13.20
N ASP A 180 5.27 5.82 14.52
CA ASP A 180 5.86 6.79 15.44
C ASP A 180 7.22 7.30 14.93
N TYR A 181 7.46 8.61 15.02
CA TYR A 181 8.74 9.18 14.58
C TYR A 181 9.89 8.76 15.50
N GLU A 182 9.61 8.68 16.80
CA GLU A 182 10.57 8.31 17.83
C GLU A 182 10.09 7.08 18.58
N TRP A 183 11.03 6.15 18.77
CA TRP A 183 10.90 5.05 19.69
C TRP A 183 12.09 5.16 20.62
N GLU A 184 11.87 5.65 21.86
CA GLU A 184 12.97 5.86 22.79
C GLU A 184 13.80 4.58 22.91
N GLU A 185 15.07 4.68 22.55
CA GLU A 185 16.05 3.71 22.98
C GLU A 185 16.20 3.96 24.47
N LYS A 186 15.55 3.14 25.30
CA LYS A 186 15.85 3.16 26.74
C LYS A 186 17.37 3.08 26.88
N GLN A 187 18.00 4.17 27.29
CA GLN A 187 19.40 4.14 27.69
C GLN A 187 19.47 3.22 28.90
N ASN A 188 20.21 2.11 28.76
CA ASN A 188 20.60 1.27 29.88
C ASN A 188 21.58 2.03 30.78
#